data_AF-A0A2E8L4B7-F1
#
_entry.id   AF-A0A2E8L4B7-F1
#
_cell.length_a   1.000
_cell.length_b   1.000
_cell.length_c   1.000
_cell.angle_alpha   90.00
_cell.angle_beta   90.00
_cell.angle_gamma   90.00
#
_symmetry.space_group_name_H-M   'P 1'
#
loop_
_entity.id
_entity.type
_entity.pdbx_description
1 polymer ?
#
loop_
_entity_poly.entity_id
_entity_poly.type
_entity_poly.pdbx_seq_one_letter_code
_entity_poly.pdbx_strand_id
1 'polypeptide(L)'
;MNSDQSNFQGSAILVICDDMQQRHDLQTVLNFIGEKVVSGSSSSWRHEATECALHPQQFSAAIIAESSGSQLERVIQALCDWEA
;
A
#
# COMPACT_ATOMS: atom_id res chain seq x y z
N MET A 1 13.81 -15.79 28.32
CA MET A 1 14.35 -15.13 27.11
C MET A 1 13.77 -15.86 25.92
N ASN A 2 12.56 -15.49 25.50
CA ASN A 2 12.00 -16.01 24.26
C ASN A 2 11.97 -14.83 23.30
N SER A 3 12.88 -14.90 22.35
CA SER A 3 13.10 -13.94 21.29
C SER A 3 11.79 -13.74 20.55
N ASP A 4 11.25 -12.52 20.59
CA ASP A 4 10.33 -12.00 19.60
C ASP A 4 11.04 -12.03 18.24
N GLN A 5 11.09 -13.19 17.62
CA GLN A 5 11.25 -13.29 16.18
C GLN A 5 9.93 -12.79 15.61
N SER A 6 9.82 -11.46 15.51
CA SER A 6 8.91 -10.80 14.59
C SER A 6 9.15 -11.42 13.23
N ASN A 7 8.33 -12.40 12.88
CA ASN A 7 8.24 -12.97 11.54
C ASN A 7 7.76 -11.82 10.64
N PHE A 8 8.67 -10.94 10.22
CA PHE A 8 8.48 -10.13 9.03
C PHE A 8 8.54 -11.07 7.84
N GLN A 9 7.52 -11.92 7.69
CA GLN A 9 7.29 -12.67 6.47
C GLN A 9 6.79 -11.68 5.42
N GLY A 10 7.73 -10.93 4.82
CA GLY A 10 7.56 -10.13 3.60
C GLY A 10 6.25 -9.37 3.48
N SER A 11 5.96 -8.48 4.42
CA SER A 11 4.78 -7.63 4.31
C SER A 11 4.97 -6.57 3.23
N ALA A 12 4.00 -6.42 2.34
CA ALA A 12 4.04 -5.41 1.30
C ALA A 12 3.58 -4.04 1.82
N ILE A 13 4.02 -2.98 1.18
CA ILE A 13 3.51 -1.62 1.36
C ILE A 13 2.63 -1.28 0.17
N LEU A 14 1.42 -0.81 0.44
CA LEU A 14 0.51 -0.30 -0.58
C LEU A 14 0.72 1.21 -0.73
N VAL A 15 0.97 1.69 -1.95
CA VAL A 15 1.10 3.12 -2.26
C VAL A 15 -0.06 3.54 -3.16
N ILE A 16 -0.89 4.45 -2.66
CA ILE A 16 -2.02 5.04 -3.37
C ILE A 16 -1.69 6.50 -3.64
N CYS A 17 -1.44 6.83 -4.90
CA CYS A 17 -1.05 8.17 -5.33
C CYS A 17 -1.50 8.38 -6.77
N ASP A 18 -2.26 9.44 -7.07
CA ASP A 18 -2.73 9.68 -8.43
C ASP A 18 -1.67 10.27 -9.35
N ASP A 19 -0.73 11.05 -8.80
CA ASP A 19 0.40 11.58 -9.55
C ASP A 19 1.40 10.47 -9.89
N MET A 20 1.65 10.29 -11.19
CA MET A 20 2.51 9.21 -11.68
C MET A 20 3.98 9.39 -11.28
N GLN A 21 4.48 10.63 -11.26
CA GLN A 21 5.87 10.92 -10.94
C GLN A 21 6.11 10.67 -9.45
N GLN A 22 5.25 11.22 -8.60
CA GLN A 22 5.33 11.02 -7.15
C GLN A 22 5.16 9.54 -6.78
N ARG A 23 4.24 8.82 -7.40
CA ARG A 23 4.07 7.37 -7.20
C ARG A 23 5.36 6.61 -7.54
N HIS A 24 5.97 6.94 -8.67
CA HIS A 24 7.22 6.32 -9.11
C HIS A 24 8.37 6.63 -8.13
N ASP A 25 8.47 7.87 -7.65
CA ASP A 25 9.51 8.29 -6.72
C ASP A 25 9.38 7.58 -5.37
N LEU A 26 8.15 7.50 -4.82
CA LEU A 26 7.86 6.75 -3.60
C LEU A 26 8.19 5.27 -3.76
N GLN A 27 7.77 4.65 -4.87
CA GLN A 27 8.08 3.26 -5.17
C GLN A 27 9.59 3.03 -5.28
N THR A 28 10.32 3.93 -5.92
CA THR A 28 11.79 3.85 -6.04
C THR A 28 12.46 3.89 -4.68
N VAL A 29 12.05 4.82 -3.80
CA VAL A 29 12.60 4.94 -2.44
C VAL A 29 12.32 3.70 -1.60
N LEU A 30 11.07 3.20 -1.62
CA LEU A 30 10.70 2.01 -0.84
C LEU A 30 11.41 0.75 -1.36
N ASN A 31 11.50 0.57 -2.68
CA ASN A 31 12.28 -0.51 -3.29
C ASN A 31 13.76 -0.42 -2.91
N PHE A 32 14.33 0.79 -2.81
CA PHE A 32 15.72 0.99 -2.40
C PHE A 32 15.97 0.55 -0.95
N ILE A 33 14.98 0.71 -0.07
CA ILE A 33 15.05 0.26 1.34
C ILE A 33 14.85 -1.27 1.46
N GLY A 34 14.42 -1.93 0.37
CA GLY A 34 14.18 -3.37 0.32
C GLY A 34 12.74 -3.77 0.61
N GLU A 35 11.82 -2.80 0.64
CA GLU A 35 10.40 -3.06 0.84
C GLU A 35 9.73 -3.58 -0.43
N LYS A 36 8.76 -4.49 -0.27
CA LYS A 36 7.92 -4.93 -1.38
C LYS A 36 6.79 -3.93 -1.56
N VAL A 37 6.67 -3.32 -2.73
CA VAL A 37 5.69 -2.27 -2.99
C VAL A 37 4.66 -2.71 -4.02
N VAL A 38 3.39 -2.46 -3.71
CA VAL A 38 2.30 -2.41 -4.70
C VAL A 38 1.86 -0.97 -4.80
N SER A 39 1.85 -0.41 -6.01
CA SER A 39 1.47 0.99 -6.23
C SER A 39 0.30 1.10 -7.21
N GLY A 40 -0.58 2.07 -6.97
CA GLY A 40 -1.75 2.32 -7.83
C GLY A 40 -2.33 3.71 -7.63
N SER A 41 -3.27 4.08 -8.50
CA SER A 41 -4.05 5.30 -8.31
C SER A 41 -5.17 5.07 -7.29
N SER A 42 -5.81 6.14 -6.83
CA SER A 42 -7.00 6.07 -5.97
C SER A 42 -8.14 5.24 -6.57
N SER A 43 -8.18 5.07 -7.90
CA SER A 43 -9.17 4.27 -8.62
C SER A 43 -8.69 2.87 -9.01
N SER A 44 -7.38 2.59 -9.03
CA SER A 44 -6.83 1.32 -9.54
C SER A 44 -6.13 0.46 -8.49
N TRP A 45 -5.77 1.00 -7.33
CA TRP A 45 -4.94 0.31 -6.31
C TRP A 45 -5.47 -1.07 -5.91
N ARG A 46 -6.80 -1.23 -5.83
CA ARG A 46 -7.43 -2.51 -5.46
C ARG A 46 -7.20 -3.58 -6.54
N HIS A 47 -7.24 -3.19 -7.80
CA HIS A 47 -6.94 -4.09 -8.91
C HIS A 47 -5.46 -4.51 -8.87
N GLU A 48 -4.54 -3.56 -8.69
CA GLU A 48 -3.10 -3.82 -8.58
C GLU A 48 -2.78 -4.78 -7.42
N ALA A 49 -3.41 -4.57 -6.25
CA ALA A 49 -3.26 -5.46 -5.10
C ALA A 49 -3.78 -6.88 -5.38
N THR A 50 -4.89 -6.99 -6.12
CA THR A 50 -5.50 -8.28 -6.50
C THR A 50 -4.66 -9.02 -7.52
N GLU A 51 -4.12 -8.33 -8.54
CA GLU A 51 -3.22 -8.91 -9.55
C GLU A 51 -1.92 -9.44 -8.92
N CYS A 52 -1.45 -8.78 -7.85
CA CYS A 52 -0.32 -9.25 -7.06
C CYS A 52 -0.64 -10.49 -6.20
N ALA A 53 -1.88 -10.98 -6.23
CA ALA A 53 -2.40 -12.09 -5.41
C ALA A 53 -2.12 -11.89 -3.91
N LEU A 54 -2.11 -10.64 -3.45
CA LEU A 54 -1.88 -10.29 -2.04
C LEU A 54 -3.21 -10.04 -1.33
N HIS A 55 -3.36 -10.67 -0.18
CA HIS A 55 -4.47 -10.43 0.74
C HIS A 55 -4.22 -9.17 1.57
N PRO A 56 -5.28 -8.48 2.07
CA PRO A 56 -5.14 -7.31 2.92
C PRO A 56 -4.20 -7.53 4.11
N GLN A 57 -4.24 -8.72 4.74
CA GLN A 57 -3.41 -9.06 5.90
C GLN A 57 -1.91 -9.20 5.58
N GLN A 58 -1.54 -9.22 4.29
CA GLN A 58 -0.14 -9.27 3.86
C GLN A 58 0.45 -7.87 3.63
N PHE A 59 -0.36 -6.82 3.78
CA PHE A 59 0.12 -5.44 3.77
C PHE A 59 0.39 -4.97 5.20
N SER A 60 1.55 -4.35 5.44
CA SER A 60 1.85 -3.76 6.75
C SER A 60 1.49 -2.29 6.85
N ALA A 61 1.38 -1.60 5.72
CA ALA A 61 1.03 -0.20 5.68
C ALA A 61 0.41 0.18 4.33
N ALA A 62 -0.42 1.21 4.35
CA ALA A 62 -0.89 1.93 3.17
C ALA A 62 -0.43 3.39 3.25
N ILE A 63 0.22 3.88 2.20
CA ILE A 63 0.63 5.27 2.04
C ILE A 63 -0.32 5.92 1.05
N ILE A 64 -1.03 6.96 1.48
CA ILE A 64 -1.95 7.72 0.64
C ILE A 64 -1.33 9.10 0.41
N ALA A 65 -0.85 9.35 -0.80
CA ALA A 65 -0.23 10.62 -1.17
C ALA A 65 -1.20 11.49 -1.97
N GLU A 66 -1.07 12.82 -1.80
CA GLU A 66 -1.78 13.86 -2.56
C GLU A 66 -3.25 13.55 -2.85
N SER A 67 -4.03 13.39 -1.78
CA SER A 67 -5.47 13.23 -1.87
C SER A 67 -6.19 14.48 -1.36
N SER A 68 -7.18 14.96 -2.11
CA SER A 68 -8.13 15.95 -1.59
C SER A 68 -8.93 15.35 -0.43
N GLY A 69 -9.43 16.15 0.52
CA GLY A 69 -10.10 15.62 1.72
C GLY A 69 -11.23 14.63 1.42
N SER A 70 -12.08 14.93 0.43
CA SER A 70 -13.17 14.05 -0.01
C SER A 70 -12.71 12.80 -0.77
N GLN A 71 -11.49 12.81 -1.29
CA GLN A 71 -10.87 11.65 -1.95
C GLN A 71 -10.18 10.76 -0.92
N LEU A 72 -9.52 11.35 0.08
CA LEU A 72 -8.92 10.62 1.19
C LEU A 72 -9.98 9.80 1.94
N GLU A 73 -11.12 10.42 2.28
CA GLU A 73 -12.24 9.71 2.94
C GLU A 73 -12.73 8.51 2.11
N ARG A 74 -12.86 8.66 0.79
CA ARG A 74 -13.25 7.57 -0.11
C ARG A 74 -12.22 6.45 -0.15
N VAL A 75 -10.93 6.79 -0.21
CA VAL A 75 -9.84 5.80 -0.23
C VAL A 75 -9.78 5.06 1.10
N ILE A 76 -9.90 5.75 2.23
CA ILE A 76 -9.93 5.14 3.57
C ILE A 76 -11.13 4.20 3.70
N GLN A 77 -12.33 4.65 3.32
CA GLN A 77 -13.52 3.78 3.39
C GLN A 77 -13.34 2.53 2.53
N ALA A 78 -12.81 2.68 1.30
CA ALA A 78 -12.54 1.55 0.42
C ALA A 78 -11.47 0.59 0.98
N LEU A 79 -10.48 1.08 1.74
CA LEU A 79 -9.51 0.25 2.44
C LEU A 79 -10.16 -0.53 3.59
N CYS A 80 -10.97 0.14 4.42
CA CYS A 80 -11.71 -0.52 5.49
C CYS A 80 -12.67 -1.61 4.97
N ASP A 81 -13.39 -1.31 3.88
CA ASP A 81 -14.30 -2.27 3.24
C ASP A 81 -13.55 -3.45 2.59
N TRP A 82 -12.28 -3.25 2.24
CA TRP A 82 -11.45 -4.29 1.64
C TRP A 82 -10.77 -5.18 2.68
N GLU A 83 -10.52 -4.68 3.88
CA GLU A 83 -10.00 -5.44 5.02
C GLU A 83 -11.06 -6.32 5.69
N ALA A 84 -12.31 -5.83 5.74
CA ALA A 84 -13.46 -6.48 6.39
C ALA A 84 -13.85 -7.84 5.76
#